data_AF-J9ECW4-F1
#
_entry.id   AF-J9ECW4-F1
#
_cell.length_a   1.000
_cell.length_b   1.000
_cell.length_c   1.000
_cell.angle_alpha   90.00
_cell.angle_beta   90.00
_cell.angle_gamma   90.00
#
_symmetry.space_group_name_H-M   'P 1'
#
loop_
_entity.id
_entity.type
_entity.pdbx_description
1 polymer ?
#
loop_
_entity_poly.entity_id
_entity_poly.type
_entity_poly.pdbx_seq_one_letter_code
_entity_poly.pdbx_strand_id
1 'polypeptide(L)' 'MAVCTIDGQRRSWGATEVPFCLQSVSKPFTYAIAMDELGAEEVHKYIGQEPSGRLFNDICLDHNRK' A
#
# COMPACT_ATOMS: atom_id res chain seq x y z
N MET A 1 18.69 1.02 7.90
CA MET A 1 17.54 0.25 8.42
C MET A 1 17.01 0.94 9.66
N ALA A 2 15.70 1.15 9.74
CA ALA A 2 15.03 1.70 10.92
C ALA A 2 13.93 0.74 11.36
N VAL A 3 13.78 0.56 12.67
CA VAL A 3 12.77 -0.31 13.28
C VAL A 3 12.02 0.51 14.32
N CYS A 4 10.69 0.36 14.31
CA CYS A 4 9.78 0.86 15.34
C CYS A 4 8.83 -0.29 15.71
N THR A 5 8.70 -0.56 17.01
CA THR A 5 7.72 -1.51 17.53
C THR A 5 6.36 -0.83 17.73
N ILE A 6 5.32 -1.60 18.04
CA ILE A 6 3.99 -1.07 18.37
C ILE A 6 3.97 -0.24 19.67
N ASP A 7 4.90 -0.49 20.58
CA ASP A 7 5.06 0.25 21.85
C ASP A 7 5.94 1.50 21.71
N GLY A 8 6.41 1.81 20.49
CA GLY A 8 7.20 3.01 20.21
C GLY A 8 8.69 2.92 20.55
N GLN A 9 9.23 1.72 20.82
CA GLN A 9 10.69 1.56 20.89
C GLN A 9 11.29 1.71 19.49
N ARG A 10 12.38 2.48 19.35
CA ARG A 10 12.96 2.86 18.05
C ARG A 10 14.46 2.58 17.99
N ARG A 11 14.93 2.07 16.86
CA ARG A 11 16.35 1.87 16.60
C ARG A 11 16.68 2.01 15.11
N SER A 12 17.76 2.72 14.81
CA SER A 12 18.26 2.98 13.45
C SER A 12 19.73 2.58 13.30
N TRP A 13 20.10 2.16 12.09
CA TRP A 13 21.48 1.85 11.68
C TRP A 13 21.72 2.27 10.23
N GLY A 14 22.87 2.89 9.97
CA GLY A 14 23.27 3.40 8.65
C GLY A 14 22.63 4.76 8.31
N ALA A 15 22.47 5.04 7.02
CA ALA A 15 21.97 6.32 6.51
C ALA A 15 20.43 6.44 6.59
N THR A 16 19.86 6.42 7.80
CA THR A 16 18.40 6.45 8.01
C THR A 16 17.76 7.82 7.83
N GLU A 17 18.54 8.90 7.90
CA GLU A 17 18.05 10.28 7.79
C GLU A 17 18.15 10.83 6.36
N VAL A 18 18.57 10.02 5.39
CA VAL A 18 18.66 10.45 3.99
C VAL A 18 17.28 10.29 3.32
N PRO A 19 16.66 11.37 2.85
CA PRO A 19 15.35 11.30 2.21
C PRO A 19 15.42 10.60 0.84
N PHE A 20 14.38 9.86 0.51
CA PHE A 20 14.18 9.22 -0.80
C PHE A 20 12.68 9.09 -1.12
N CYS A 21 12.35 8.89 -2.39
CA CYS A 21 10.95 8.75 -2.83
C CYS A 21 10.35 7.39 -2.40
N LEU A 22 9.12 7.39 -1.87
CA LEU A 22 8.42 6.16 -1.47
C LEU A 22 8.11 5.21 -2.64
N GLN A 23 7.87 5.74 -3.84
CA GLN A 23 7.47 4.94 -5.01
C GLN A 23 6.25 4.04 -4.68
N SER A 24 6.25 2.77 -5.10
CA SER A 24 5.14 1.84 -4.85
C SER A 24 4.82 1.60 -3.37
N VAL A 25 5.72 1.93 -2.44
CA VAL A 25 5.45 1.86 -0.99
C VAL A 25 4.32 2.81 -0.58
N SER A 26 4.05 3.87 -1.36
CA SER A 26 2.95 4.80 -1.12
C SER A 26 1.55 4.19 -1.31
N LYS A 27 1.41 3.17 -2.18
CA LYS A 27 0.12 2.56 -2.55
C LYS A 27 -0.74 2.12 -1.35
N PRO A 28 -0.21 1.33 -0.38
CA PRO A 28 -0.99 0.93 0.80
C PRO A 28 -1.43 2.12 1.67
N PHE A 29 -0.65 3.21 1.74
CA PHE A 29 -1.05 4.39 2.50
C PHE A 29 -2.19 5.14 1.82
N THR A 30 -2.13 5.32 0.49
CA THR A 30 -3.24 5.91 -0.29
C THR A 30 -4.50 5.06 -0.17
N TYR A 31 -4.37 3.74 -0.23
CA TYR A 31 -5.50 2.82 -0.02
C TYR A 31 -6.11 2.97 1.38
N ALA A 32 -5.28 3.00 2.44
CA ALA A 32 -5.78 3.17 3.81
C ALA A 32 -6.52 4.50 4.01
N ILE A 33 -6.01 5.60 3.44
CA ILE A 33 -6.67 6.92 3.49
C ILE A 33 -8.02 6.87 2.78
N ALA A 34 -8.07 6.33 1.56
CA ALA A 34 -9.33 6.22 0.82
C ALA A 34 -10.36 5.35 1.55
N MET A 35 -9.91 4.27 2.20
CA MET A 35 -10.76 3.39 3.00
C MET A 35 -11.32 4.09 4.24
N ASP A 36 -10.52 4.93 4.92
CA ASP A 36 -10.94 5.70 6.10
C ASP A 36 -11.95 6.80 5.71
N GLU A 37 -11.72 7.50 4.60
CA GLU A 37 -12.56 8.62 4.17
C GLU A 37 -13.87 8.19 3.48
N LEU A 38 -13.82 7.13 2.66
CA LEU A 38 -14.94 6.72 1.79
C LEU A 38 -15.61 5.42 2.24
N GLY A 39 -14.94 4.63 3.08
CA GLY A 39 -15.39 3.30 3.49
C GLY A 39 -15.11 2.23 2.44
N ALA A 40 -15.10 0.98 2.90
CA ALA A 40 -14.78 -0.20 2.09
C ALA A 40 -15.72 -0.41 0.91
N GLU A 41 -17.03 -0.19 1.10
CA GLU A 41 -18.03 -0.39 0.06
C GLU A 41 -17.78 0.51 -1.15
N GLU A 42 -17.45 1.78 -0.91
CA GLU A 42 -17.24 2.74 -1.99
C GLU A 42 -15.93 2.46 -2.73
N VAL A 43 -14.82 2.29 -2.02
CA VAL A 43 -13.51 2.01 -2.62
C VAL A 43 -13.54 0.75 -3.48
N HIS A 44 -14.17 -0.32 -2.99
CA HIS A 44 -14.21 -1.59 -3.71
C HIS A 44 -15.24 -1.65 -4.84
N LYS A 45 -15.96 -0.57 -5.15
CA LYS A 45 -16.63 -0.44 -6.45
C LYS A 45 -15.61 -0.29 -7.58
N TYR A 46 -14.42 0.24 -7.29
CA TYR A 46 -13.42 0.61 -8.29
C TYR A 46 -12.21 -0.33 -8.34
N ILE A 47 -11.83 -0.95 -7.23
CA ILE A 47 -10.65 -1.83 -7.17
C ILE A 47 -10.95 -3.17 -6.49
N GLY A 48 -10.32 -4.22 -6.98
CA GLY A 48 -10.38 -5.57 -6.40
C GLY A 48 -9.57 -5.72 -5.11
N GLN A 49 -9.77 -6.85 -4.43
CA GLN A 49 -9.09 -7.20 -3.17
C GLN A 49 -8.11 -8.36 -3.34
N GLU A 50 -8.37 -9.23 -4.32
CA GLU A 50 -7.63 -10.47 -4.52
C GLU A 50 -6.40 -10.24 -5.41
N PRO A 51 -5.31 -10.98 -5.19
CA PRO A 51 -4.16 -10.95 -6.07
C PRO A 51 -4.53 -11.48 -7.46
N SER A 52 -3.93 -10.91 -8.51
CA SER A 52 -4.23 -11.29 -9.89
C SER A 52 -3.83 -12.72 -10.27
N GLY A 53 -2.87 -13.32 -9.53
CA GLY A 53 -2.26 -14.60 -9.89
C GLY A 53 -1.46 -14.58 -11.20
N ARG A 54 -1.24 -13.38 -11.78
CA ARG A 54 -0.52 -13.15 -13.03
C ARG A 54 0.78 -12.41 -12.79
N LEU A 55 1.53 -12.16 -13.86
CA LEU A 55 2.68 -11.27 -13.79
C LEU A 55 2.24 -9.87 -13.35
N PHE A 56 3.04 -9.26 -12.47
CA PHE A 56 2.71 -7.97 -11.87
C PHE A 56 2.47 -6.84 -12.89
N ASN A 57 3.18 -6.85 -14.02
CA ASN A 57 3.07 -5.83 -15.06
C ASN A 57 2.08 -6.19 -16.17
N ASP A 58 1.31 -7.27 -15.99
CA ASP A 58 0.30 -7.67 -16.97
C ASP A 58 -0.91 -6.75 -16.87
N ILE A 59 -1.30 -6.13 -17.98
CA ILE A 59 -2.45 -5.22 -18.03
C ILE A 59 -3.71 -6.07 -18.17
N CYS A 60 -4.41 -6.26 -17.05
CA CYS A 60 -5.63 -7.05 -16.98
C CYS A 60 -6.59 -6.51 -15.92
N LEU A 61 -7.87 -6.89 -16.04
CA LEU A 61 -8.93 -6.61 -15.06
C LEU A 61 -9.47 -7.93 -14.49
N ASP A 62 -10.12 -7.85 -13.33
CA ASP A 62 -10.81 -8.99 -12.73
C ASP A 62 -12.13 -9.34 -13.47
N HIS A 63 -12.84 -10.37 -13.00
CA HIS A 63 -14.12 -10.79 -13.58
C HIS A 63 -15.25 -9.75 -13.42
N ASN A 64 -15.11 -8.82 -12.48
CA ASN A 64 -16.01 -7.69 -12.25
C ASN A 64 -15.61 -6.45 -13.06
N ARG A 65 -14.58 -6.57 -13.91
CA ARG A 65 -13.98 -5.47 -14.69
C ARG A 65 -13.44 -4.33 -13.80
N LYS A 66 -12.92 -4.69 -12.63
CA LYS A 66 -12.16 -3.83 -11.73
C LYS A 66 -10.66 -4.07 -11.87
#